data_AF-X1P4G5-F1
#
_entry.id   AF-X1P4G5-F1
#
_cell.length_a   1.000
_cell.length_b   1.000
_cell.length_c   1.000
_cell.angle_alpha   90.00
_cell.angle_beta   90.00
_cell.angle_gamma   90.00
#
_symmetry.space_group_name_H-M   'P 1'
#
loop_
_entity.id
_entity.type
_entity.pdbx_description
1 polymer ?
#
loop_
_entity_poly.entity_id
_entity_poly.type
_entity_poly.pdbx_seq_one_letter_code
_entity_poly.pdbx_strand_id
1 'polypeptide(L)'
;KGKHIIVSKIEDFSVLHSARALEKQGFRMTYLDVDSDGLVNLDKLRDSITTETILVSIQHANQEIGTIQNIAGIGRICSEKGALFHTDATHTFTRVPLDVRTTPVDLITVSAHTIHGPKGIGA
;
A
#
# COMPACT_ATOMS: atom_id res chain seq x y z
N LYS A 1 19.16 -7.17 5.77
CA LYS A 1 18.11 -6.30 5.17
C LYS A 1 17.58 -5.39 6.27
N GLY A 2 17.12 -4.18 5.92
CA GLY A 2 16.67 -3.20 6.90
C GLY A 2 15.37 -3.59 7.62
N LYS A 3 14.93 -2.75 8.55
CA LYS A 3 13.75 -3.00 9.41
C LYS A 3 12.70 -1.91 9.33
N HIS A 4 12.67 -1.11 8.26
CA HIS A 4 11.73 -0.01 8.13
C HIS A 4 10.60 -0.32 7.12
N ILE A 5 9.36 -0.07 7.52
CA ILE A 5 8.16 -0.26 6.69
C ILE A 5 7.35 1.04 6.72
N ILE A 6 6.82 1.43 5.56
CA ILE A 6 5.99 2.62 5.40
C ILE A 6 4.58 2.17 5.01
N VAL A 7 3.57 2.69 5.70
CA VAL A 7 2.15 2.49 5.39
C VAL A 7 1.41 3.83 5.38
N SER A 8 0.24 3.94 4.74
CA SER A 8 -0.62 5.11 4.96
C SER A 8 -1.41 4.98 6.28
N LYS A 9 -1.86 6.09 6.87
CA LYS A 9 -2.72 6.06 8.08
C LYS A 9 -4.13 5.55 7.81
N ILE A 10 -4.54 5.53 6.54
CA ILE A 10 -5.91 5.22 6.12
C ILE A 10 -6.05 3.80 5.55
N GLU A 11 -5.04 2.94 5.69
CA GLU A 11 -5.10 1.55 5.21
C GLU A 11 -6.22 0.74 5.89
N ASP A 12 -6.64 -0.37 5.26
CA ASP A 12 -7.52 -1.35 5.90
C ASP A 12 -6.92 -1.91 7.21
N PHE A 13 -7.80 -2.36 8.10
CA PHE A 13 -7.39 -2.91 9.40
C PHE A 13 -6.42 -4.07 9.28
N SER A 14 -6.51 -4.89 8.23
CA SER A 14 -5.56 -6.00 7.99
C SER A 14 -4.12 -5.49 7.89
N VAL A 15 -3.87 -4.42 7.15
CA VAL A 15 -2.55 -3.79 7.00
C VAL A 15 -2.16 -3.05 8.28
N LEU A 16 -3.05 -2.24 8.84
CA LEU A 16 -2.76 -1.46 10.06
C LEU A 16 -2.46 -2.36 11.28
N HIS A 17 -3.18 -3.47 11.45
CA HIS A 17 -2.92 -4.41 12.53
C HIS A 17 -1.63 -5.19 12.32
N SER A 18 -1.33 -5.57 11.07
CA SER A 18 -0.06 -6.22 10.73
C SER A 18 1.14 -5.29 11.00
N ALA A 19 1.03 -4.01 10.60
CA ALA A 19 2.01 -2.97 10.91
C ALA A 19 2.26 -2.83 12.42
N ARG A 20 1.20 -2.73 13.23
CA ARG A 20 1.32 -2.68 14.71
C ARG A 20 1.93 -3.94 15.30
N ALA A 21 1.64 -5.11 14.74
CA ALA A 21 2.23 -6.36 15.20
C ALA A 21 3.73 -6.43 14.87
N LEU A 22 4.13 -5.99 13.67
CA LEU A 22 5.53 -5.90 13.26
C LEU A 22 6.31 -4.87 14.07
N GLU A 23 5.68 -3.75 14.43
CA GLU A 23 6.28 -2.75 15.32
C GLU A 23 6.69 -3.36 16.67
N LYS A 24 5.81 -4.19 17.27
CA LYS A 24 6.12 -4.94 18.50
C LYS A 24 7.24 -5.98 18.32
N GLN A 25 7.47 -6.43 17.09
CA GLN A 25 8.57 -7.34 16.74
C GLN A 25 9.87 -6.58 16.42
N GLY A 26 9.90 -5.26 16.59
CA GLY A 26 11.09 -4.42 16.42
C GLY A 26 11.30 -3.89 15.00
N PHE A 27 10.27 -3.91 14.16
CA PHE A 27 10.27 -3.12 12.92
C PHE A 27 9.98 -1.65 13.22
N ARG A 28 10.64 -0.75 12.51
CA ARG A 28 10.32 0.67 12.53
C ARG A 28 9.18 0.92 11.54
N MET A 29 8.12 1.56 12.00
CA MET A 29 6.98 1.92 11.15
C MET A 29 6.97 3.42 10.88
N THR A 30 6.68 3.81 9.64
CA THR A 30 6.24 5.17 9.31
C THR A 30 4.80 5.10 8.81
N TYR A 31 3.92 5.86 9.46
CA TYR A 31 2.52 6.00 9.05
C TYR A 31 2.35 7.35 8.36
N LEU A 32 2.24 7.35 7.03
CA LEU A 32 2.08 8.54 6.23
C LEU A 32 0.70 9.17 6.40
N ASP A 33 0.69 10.47 6.64
CA ASP A 33 -0.51 11.29 6.55
C ASP A 33 -0.99 11.41 5.10
N VAL A 34 -2.30 11.62 4.96
CA VAL A 34 -2.97 11.98 3.70
C VAL A 34 -3.50 13.41 3.79
N ASP A 35 -3.80 14.01 2.64
CA ASP A 35 -4.47 15.31 2.59
C ASP A 35 -5.99 15.20 2.83
N SER A 36 -6.71 16.31 2.67
CA SER A 36 -8.16 16.38 2.86
C SER A 36 -8.96 15.50 1.89
N ASP A 37 -8.38 15.17 0.74
CA ASP A 37 -8.99 14.29 -0.25
C ASP A 37 -8.56 12.83 -0.06
N GLY A 38 -7.72 12.55 0.95
CA GLY A 38 -7.24 11.21 1.25
C GLY A 38 -6.07 10.76 0.37
N LEU A 39 -5.39 11.66 -0.33
CA LEU A 39 -4.24 11.33 -1.18
C LEU A 39 -2.93 11.35 -0.40
N VAL A 40 -2.07 10.37 -0.69
CA VAL A 40 -0.69 10.36 -0.16
C VAL A 40 0.15 11.37 -0.91
N ASN A 41 0.84 12.25 -0.17
CA ASN A 41 1.81 13.16 -0.74
C ASN A 41 3.08 12.41 -1.19
N LEU A 42 3.35 12.41 -2.50
CA LEU A 42 4.46 11.67 -3.10
C LEU A 42 5.84 12.18 -2.69
N ASP A 43 5.98 13.47 -2.41
CA ASP A 43 7.26 14.03 -1.95
C ASP A 43 7.55 13.59 -0.51
N LYS A 44 6.54 13.64 0.37
CA LYS A 44 6.67 13.09 1.73
C LYS A 44 6.98 11.59 1.72
N LEU A 45 6.38 10.82 0.81
CA LEU A 45 6.71 9.41 0.62
C LEU A 45 8.18 9.26 0.22
N ARG A 46 8.63 9.98 -0.81
CA ARG A 46 10.01 9.92 -1.30
C ARG A 46 11.03 10.24 -0.22
N ASP A 47 10.75 11.23 0.61
CA ASP A 47 11.61 11.66 1.71
C ASP A 47 11.61 10.67 2.89
N SER A 48 10.52 9.94 3.07
CA SER A 48 10.40 8.93 4.13
C SER A 48 11.16 7.63 3.80
N ILE A 49 11.43 7.35 2.53
CA ILE A 49 12.15 6.13 2.13
C ILE A 49 13.65 6.31 2.37
N THR A 50 14.17 5.52 3.31
CA THR A 50 15.60 5.39 3.62
C THR A 50 16.17 4.06 3.12
N THR A 51 17.50 3.88 3.18
CA THR A 51 18.20 2.62 2.86
C THR A 51 17.79 1.41 3.72
N GLU A 52 17.14 1.66 4.85
CA GLU A 52 16.60 0.64 5.75
C GLU A 52 15.17 0.22 5.39
N THR A 53 14.54 0.92 4.45
CA THR A 53 13.15 0.70 4.05
C THR A 53 13.08 -0.53 3.17
N ILE A 54 12.34 -1.54 3.63
CA ILE A 54 12.19 -2.81 2.93
C ILE A 54 10.86 -2.93 2.22
N LEU A 55 9.84 -2.21 2.67
CA LEU A 55 8.48 -2.29 2.15
C LEU A 55 7.75 -0.95 2.31
N VAL A 56 7.05 -0.57 1.24
CA VAL A 56 6.01 0.45 1.25
C VAL A 56 4.69 -0.26 0.94
N SER A 57 3.67 -0.07 1.78
CA SER A 57 2.33 -0.64 1.58
C SER A 57 1.29 0.47 1.56
N ILE A 58 0.73 0.74 0.39
CA ILE A 58 -0.32 1.76 0.21
C ILE A 58 -1.44 1.17 -0.63
N GLN A 59 -2.66 1.15 -0.08
CA GLN A 59 -3.87 0.69 -0.78
C GLN A 59 -4.09 1.40 -2.12
N HIS A 60 -4.67 0.70 -3.08
CA HIS A 60 -4.96 1.25 -4.41
C HIS A 60 -6.11 2.27 -4.34
N ALA A 61 -7.15 1.99 -3.57
CA ALA A 61 -8.14 2.98 -3.19
C ALA A 61 -8.68 2.69 -1.79
N ASN A 62 -9.10 3.75 -1.10
CA ASN A 62 -9.67 3.63 0.23
C ASN A 62 -11.11 3.10 0.18
N GLN A 63 -11.42 2.14 1.04
CA GLN A 63 -12.72 1.49 1.14
C GLN A 63 -13.82 2.35 1.78
N GLU A 64 -13.46 3.38 2.55
CA GLU A 64 -14.40 4.27 3.25
C GLU A 64 -14.77 5.49 2.39
N ILE A 65 -13.77 6.16 1.81
CA ILE A 65 -13.96 7.42 1.06
C ILE A 65 -13.83 7.26 -0.46
N GLY A 66 -13.31 6.13 -0.96
CA GLY A 66 -13.22 5.84 -2.39
C GLY A 66 -12.03 6.51 -3.12
N THR A 67 -11.21 7.30 -2.43
CA THR A 67 -10.04 7.97 -3.03
C THR A 67 -9.06 6.97 -3.62
N ILE A 68 -8.73 7.14 -4.90
CA ILE A 68 -7.78 6.31 -5.65
C ILE A 68 -6.38 6.92 -5.55
N GLN A 69 -5.40 6.11 -5.14
CA GLN A 69 -4.00 6.53 -5.03
C GLN A 69 -3.28 6.44 -6.37
N ASN A 70 -2.27 7.30 -6.58
CA ASN A 70 -1.38 7.22 -7.74
C ASN A 70 -0.33 6.09 -7.56
N ILE A 71 -0.78 4.83 -7.63
CA ILE A 71 0.09 3.67 -7.40
C ILE A 71 1.22 3.55 -8.42
N ALA A 72 1.05 4.07 -9.65
CA ALA A 72 2.13 4.11 -10.64
C ALA A 72 3.24 5.07 -10.23
N GLY A 73 2.88 6.25 -9.70
CA GLY A 73 3.83 7.21 -9.15
C GLY A 73 4.53 6.66 -7.89
N ILE A 74 3.76 6.07 -6.98
CA ILE A 74 4.28 5.44 -5.76
C ILE A 74 5.27 4.33 -6.10
N GLY A 75 4.89 3.42 -6.99
CA GLY A 75 5.74 2.30 -7.37
C GLY A 75 7.03 2.73 -8.08
N ARG A 76 6.99 3.79 -8.91
CA ARG A 76 8.22 4.37 -9.49
C ARG A 76 9.17 4.87 -8.41
N ILE A 77 8.66 5.61 -7.42
CA ILE A 77 9.47 6.10 -6.29
C ILE A 77 10.06 4.93 -5.50
N CYS A 78 9.28 3.88 -5.25
CA CYS A 78 9.75 2.70 -4.52
C CYS A 78 10.86 1.98 -5.30
N SER A 79 10.67 1.78 -6.61
CA SER A 79 11.65 1.17 -7.50
C SER A 79 12.95 1.97 -7.56
N GLU A 80 12.88 3.30 -7.73
CA GLU A 80 14.04 4.21 -7.72
C GLU A 80 14.84 4.13 -6.41
N LYS A 81 14.14 3.92 -5.29
CA LYS A 81 14.75 3.84 -3.95
C LYS A 81 15.12 2.42 -3.51
N GLY A 82 14.80 1.40 -4.30
CA GLY A 82 15.08 0.00 -3.99
C GLY A 82 14.23 -0.60 -2.86
N ALA A 83 13.04 -0.04 -2.59
CA ALA A 83 12.08 -0.58 -1.63
C ALA A 83 10.98 -1.38 -2.36
N LEU A 84 10.52 -2.49 -1.78
CA LEU A 84 9.38 -3.22 -2.33
C LEU A 84 8.10 -2.40 -2.19
N PHE A 85 7.21 -2.51 -3.17
CA PHE A 85 5.90 -1.88 -3.14
C PHE A 85 4.77 -2.91 -3.11
N HIS A 86 3.97 -2.85 -2.05
CA HIS A 86 2.71 -3.55 -1.90
C HIS A 86 1.52 -2.59 -2.09
N THR A 87 0.47 -3.04 -2.77
CA THR A 87 -0.81 -2.34 -2.79
C THR A 87 -1.99 -3.25 -2.51
N ASP A 88 -2.85 -2.84 -1.59
CA ASP A 88 -4.12 -3.51 -1.36
C ASP A 88 -5.13 -3.07 -2.43
N ALA A 89 -5.47 -4.01 -3.32
CA ALA A 89 -6.44 -3.82 -4.39
C ALA A 89 -7.79 -4.47 -4.09
N THR A 90 -8.05 -4.91 -2.85
CA THR A 90 -9.27 -5.64 -2.46
C THR A 90 -10.55 -4.92 -2.88
N HIS A 91 -10.61 -3.60 -2.74
CA HIS A 91 -11.79 -2.81 -3.12
C HIS A 91 -11.76 -2.28 -4.57
N THR A 92 -10.64 -2.39 -5.26
CA THR A 92 -10.46 -1.82 -6.62
C THR A 92 -10.35 -2.87 -7.71
N PHE A 93 -9.98 -4.10 -7.38
CA PHE A 93 -9.84 -5.20 -8.33
C PHE A 93 -11.14 -5.36 -9.12
N THR A 94 -11.00 -5.46 -10.45
CA THR A 94 -12.08 -5.45 -11.47
C THR A 94 -12.96 -4.19 -11.56
N ARG A 95 -12.74 -3.17 -10.71
CA ARG A 95 -13.48 -1.89 -10.74
C ARG A 95 -12.66 -0.73 -11.29
N VAL A 96 -11.38 -0.71 -10.98
CA VAL A 96 -10.42 0.31 -11.43
C VAL A 96 -9.40 -0.37 -12.34
N PRO A 97 -9.02 0.23 -13.47
CA PRO A 97 -7.95 -0.31 -14.32
C PRO A 97 -6.66 -0.53 -13.53
N LEU A 98 -6.15 -1.76 -13.59
CA LEU A 98 -4.89 -2.16 -12.96
C LEU A 98 -4.16 -3.13 -13.89
N ASP A 99 -3.07 -2.69 -14.51
CA ASP A 99 -2.19 -3.54 -15.32
C ASP A 99 -0.82 -3.66 -14.65
N VAL A 100 -0.60 -4.80 -14.00
CA VAL A 100 0.64 -5.13 -13.28
C VAL A 100 1.87 -5.25 -14.19
N ARG A 101 1.68 -5.34 -15.51
CA ARG A 101 2.81 -5.32 -16.46
C ARG A 101 3.38 -3.92 -16.63
N THR A 102 2.57 -2.89 -16.35
CA THR A 102 2.93 -1.48 -16.53
C THR A 102 3.03 -0.72 -15.21
N THR A 103 2.30 -1.14 -14.19
CA THR A 103 2.36 -0.55 -12.85
C THR A 103 3.50 -1.21 -12.07
N PRO A 104 4.52 -0.45 -11.61
CA PRO A 104 5.67 -0.99 -10.89
C PRO A 104 5.29 -1.38 -9.46
N VAL A 105 4.64 -2.53 -9.32
CA VAL A 105 4.17 -3.09 -8.04
C VAL A 105 4.74 -4.49 -7.86
N ASP A 106 5.24 -4.79 -6.66
CA ASP A 106 5.88 -6.07 -6.34
C ASP A 106 4.89 -7.06 -5.71
N LEU A 107 3.91 -6.54 -4.95
CA LEU A 107 2.93 -7.32 -4.21
C LEU A 107 1.54 -6.68 -4.35
N ILE A 108 0.52 -7.50 -4.57
CA ILE A 108 -0.89 -7.07 -4.62
C ILE A 108 -1.71 -7.99 -3.74
N THR A 109 -2.65 -7.42 -3.01
CA THR A 109 -3.70 -8.18 -2.30
C THR A 109 -5.02 -8.02 -3.04
N VAL A 110 -5.72 -9.12 -3.31
CA VAL A 110 -7.09 -9.13 -3.84
C VAL A 110 -7.99 -10.11 -3.09
N SER A 111 -9.30 -9.84 -3.11
CA SER A 111 -10.28 -10.75 -2.52
C SER A 111 -11.48 -10.97 -3.44
N ALA A 112 -11.99 -12.20 -3.50
CA ALA A 112 -13.10 -12.52 -4.40
C ALA A 112 -14.44 -11.98 -3.90
N HIS A 113 -14.65 -11.95 -2.58
CA HIS A 113 -15.94 -11.56 -2.00
C HIS A 113 -16.31 -10.10 -2.24
N THR A 114 -15.31 -9.25 -2.50
CA THR A 114 -15.56 -7.86 -2.90
C THR A 114 -15.97 -7.76 -4.35
N ILE A 115 -15.85 -8.78 -5.19
CA ILE A 115 -16.23 -8.78 -6.62
C ILE A 115 -17.35 -9.78 -6.92
N HIS A 116 -18.26 -10.01 -5.96
CA HIS A 116 -19.37 -10.98 -6.04
C HIS A 116 -18.94 -12.45 -6.11
N GLY A 117 -17.69 -12.76 -5.79
CA GLY A 117 -17.22 -14.13 -5.57
C GLY A 117 -17.54 -14.65 -4.17
N PRO A 118 -17.18 -15.92 -3.88
CA PRO A 118 -17.41 -16.51 -2.57
C PRO A 118 -16.51 -15.88 -1.49
N LYS A 119 -16.98 -15.94 -0.24
CA LYS A 119 -16.17 -15.61 0.94
C LYS A 119 -15.09 -16.68 1.16
N GLY A 120 -13.98 -16.29 1.78
CA GLY A 120 -12.91 -17.21 2.19
C GLY A 120 -11.85 -17.50 1.13
N ILE A 121 -11.83 -16.75 0.02
CA ILE A 121 -10.81 -16.86 -1.03
C ILE A 121 -10.28 -15.48 -1.44
N GLY A 122 -8.96 -15.38 -1.60
CA GLY A 122 -8.20 -14.21 -2.03
C GLY A 122 -6.87 -14.64 -2.65
N ALA A 123 -6.09 -13.69 -3.16
CA ALA A 123 -4.79 -13.93 -3.77
C ALA A 123 -3.84 -12.77 -3.50
#